data_AF-A0A9E3X5M2-F1
#
_entry.id   AF-A0A9E3X5M2-F1
#
_cell.length_a   1.000
_cell.length_b   1.000
_cell.length_c   1.000
_cell.angle_alpha   90.00
_cell.angle_beta   90.00
_cell.angle_gamma   90.00
#
_symmetry.space_group_name_H-M   'P 1'
#
loop_
_entity.id
_entity.type
_entity.pdbx_description
1 polymer ?
#
loop_
_entity_poly.entity_id
_entity_poly.type
_entity_poly.pdbx_seq_one_letter_code
_entity_poly.pdbx_strand_id
1 'polypeptide(L)'
;MAEQALQWLSFQPRLLVVTVILGILVVSWISTALYNGRRGWSFVTMLQESTRGQVLVERAPGAGGFFILLTPPPEPFRRIAITFHTAANPLVWPWRWLVGQPPRLVIQATLLERLRSELIWERGRIPAKALSRRGNAALWVQRRLDFLNYEYATRGSNPNGLIHHFADLQTRFGPALYKVAVQGDIVPEIEVGLRTAGLNPEELPPLITTIRALGRDASL
;
A
#
# COMPACT_ATOMS: atom_id res chain seq x y z
N MET A 1 -50.15 34.63 17.35
CA MET A 1 -49.05 34.34 18.30
C MET A 1 -48.86 32.86 18.62
N ALA A 2 -49.91 32.01 18.59
CA ALA A 2 -49.76 30.56 18.82
C ALA A 2 -49.00 29.80 17.70
N GLU A 3 -49.08 30.24 16.44
CA GLU A 3 -48.37 29.61 15.32
C GLU A 3 -46.85 29.79 15.37
N GLN A 4 -46.34 30.91 15.91
CA GLN A 4 -44.90 31.13 16.08
C GLN A 4 -44.30 30.17 17.12
N ALA A 5 -45.02 29.86 18.21
CA ALA A 5 -44.54 28.96 19.24
C ALA A 5 -44.42 27.49 18.75
N LEU A 6 -45.31 27.06 17.85
CA LEU A 6 -45.26 25.75 17.20
C LEU A 6 -44.09 25.63 16.21
N GLN A 7 -43.74 26.72 15.52
CA GLN A 7 -42.57 26.76 14.64
C GLN A 7 -41.25 26.57 15.39
N TRP A 8 -41.10 27.18 16.57
CA TRP A 8 -39.91 27.01 17.44
C TRP A 8 -39.77 25.57 17.97
N LEU A 9 -40.87 24.94 18.36
CA LEU A 9 -40.89 23.53 18.82
C LEU A 9 -40.53 22.54 17.71
N SER A 10 -40.93 22.81 16.46
CA SER A 10 -40.59 21.96 15.30
C SER A 10 -39.13 22.07 14.84
N PHE A 11 -38.44 23.15 15.20
CA PHE A 11 -37.05 23.43 14.79
C PHE A 11 -36.02 22.74 15.70
N GLN A 12 -36.35 22.57 16.99
CA GLN A 12 -35.49 21.92 17.99
C GLN A 12 -35.11 20.46 17.72
N PRO A 13 -36.02 19.55 17.31
CA PRO A 13 -35.65 18.15 17.11
C PRO A 13 -34.67 17.96 15.95
N ARG A 14 -34.77 18.79 14.89
CA ARG A 14 -33.84 18.74 13.75
C ARG A 14 -32.44 19.19 14.15
N LEU A 15 -32.32 20.26 14.94
CA LEU A 15 -31.03 20.73 15.46
C LEU A 15 -30.39 19.72 16.41
N LEU A 16 -31.17 19.10 17.30
CA LEU A 16 -30.69 18.04 18.19
C LEU A 16 -30.16 16.84 17.39
N VAL A 17 -30.91 16.36 16.40
CA VAL A 17 -30.48 15.25 15.53
C VAL A 17 -29.20 15.59 14.78
N VAL A 18 -29.10 16.77 14.18
CA VAL A 18 -27.87 17.21 13.49
C VAL A 18 -26.69 17.24 14.46
N THR A 19 -26.88 17.77 15.67
CA THR A 19 -25.80 17.90 16.67
C THR A 19 -25.33 16.53 17.16
N VAL A 20 -26.25 15.59 17.38
CA VAL A 20 -25.93 14.20 17.75
C VAL A 20 -25.19 13.49 16.63
N ILE A 21 -25.65 13.63 15.38
CA ILE A 21 -24.96 13.05 14.22
C ILE A 21 -23.54 13.62 14.10
N LEU A 22 -23.39 14.93 14.23
CA LEU A 22 -22.09 15.61 14.14
C LEU A 22 -21.16 15.17 15.27
N GLY A 23 -21.69 15.03 16.49
CA GLY A 23 -20.96 14.46 17.63
C GLY A 23 -20.48 13.04 17.38
N ILE A 24 -21.35 12.16 16.87
CA ILE A 24 -20.99 10.77 16.51
C ILE A 24 -19.92 10.76 15.41
N LEU A 25 -20.02 11.62 14.40
CA LEU A 25 -19.03 11.73 13.33
C LEU A 25 -17.66 12.18 13.86
N VAL A 26 -17.64 13.16 14.78
CA VAL A 26 -16.40 13.64 15.41
C VAL A 26 -15.77 12.55 16.27
N VAL A 27 -16.56 11.87 17.11
CA VAL A 27 -16.05 10.75 17.94
C VAL A 27 -15.53 9.62 17.06
N SER A 28 -16.29 9.24 16.03
CA SER A 28 -15.86 8.23 15.05
C SER A 28 -14.56 8.62 14.34
N TRP A 29 -14.40 9.89 13.97
CA TRP A 29 -13.17 10.41 13.40
C TRP A 29 -12.00 10.32 14.37
N ILE A 30 -12.17 10.78 15.60
CA ILE A 30 -11.12 10.75 16.63
C ILE A 30 -10.71 9.30 16.92
N SER A 31 -11.66 8.39 17.11
CA SER A 31 -11.39 6.97 17.33
C SER A 31 -10.61 6.36 16.16
N THR A 32 -11.01 6.68 14.92
CA THR A 32 -10.32 6.19 13.71
C THR A 32 -8.90 6.77 13.61
N ALA A 33 -8.71 8.05 13.91
CA ALA A 33 -7.42 8.71 13.89
C ALA A 33 -6.47 8.13 14.94
N LEU A 34 -6.95 7.93 16.18
CA LEU A 34 -6.18 7.32 17.27
C LEU A 34 -5.82 5.86 16.97
N TYR A 35 -6.78 5.07 16.48
CA TYR A 35 -6.54 3.68 16.08
C TYR A 35 -5.47 3.60 14.98
N ASN A 36 -5.60 4.42 13.93
CA ASN A 36 -4.64 4.45 12.83
C ASN A 36 -3.25 4.95 13.27
N GLY A 37 -3.19 5.93 14.18
CA GLY A 37 -1.94 6.40 14.77
C GLY A 37 -1.22 5.29 15.54
N ARG A 38 -1.92 4.64 16.49
CA ARG A 38 -1.39 3.51 17.27
C ARG A 38 -0.93 2.37 16.36
N ARG A 39 -1.74 2.04 15.36
CA ARG A 39 -1.41 1.00 14.39
C ARG A 39 -0.19 1.37 13.56
N GLY A 40 -0.08 2.62 13.09
CA GLY A 40 1.10 3.10 12.36
C GLY A 40 2.37 3.01 13.19
N TRP A 41 2.31 3.32 14.49
CA TRP A 41 3.44 3.11 15.41
C TRP A 41 3.83 1.64 15.52
N SER A 42 2.89 0.71 15.63
CA SER A 42 3.22 -0.72 15.63
C SER A 42 3.92 -1.19 14.34
N PHE A 43 3.54 -0.62 13.19
CA PHE A 43 4.25 -0.89 11.93
C PHE A 43 5.69 -0.33 11.96
N VAL A 44 5.90 0.88 12.47
CA VAL A 44 7.24 1.48 12.62
C VAL A 44 8.12 0.63 13.54
N THR A 45 7.60 0.19 14.70
CA THR A 45 8.35 -0.62 15.66
C THR A 45 8.77 -1.96 15.06
N MET A 46 7.85 -2.67 14.40
CA MET A 46 8.17 -3.93 13.73
C MET A 46 9.19 -3.75 12.59
N LEU A 47 9.11 -2.63 11.85
CA LEU A 47 10.11 -2.29 10.85
C LEU A 47 11.48 -2.06 11.49
N GLN A 48 11.55 -1.28 12.58
CA GLN A 48 12.77 -1.03 13.33
C GLN A 48 13.42 -2.32 13.82
N GLU A 49 12.64 -3.27 14.34
CA GLU A 49 13.14 -4.58 14.77
C GLU A 49 13.63 -5.44 13.60
N SER A 50 12.95 -5.36 12.45
CA SER A 50 13.28 -6.16 11.26
C SER A 50 14.51 -5.67 10.50
N THR A 51 14.78 -4.37 10.55
CA THR A 51 15.88 -3.74 9.83
C THR A 51 17.03 -3.55 10.79
N ARG A 52 18.19 -4.19 10.53
CA ARG A 52 19.44 -3.96 11.28
C ARG A 52 20.01 -2.52 11.15
N GLY A 53 19.21 -1.57 10.66
CA GLY A 53 19.57 -0.17 10.39
C GLY A 53 18.62 0.82 11.08
N GLN A 54 18.93 2.11 11.01
CA GLN A 54 18.08 3.16 11.55
C GLN A 54 16.89 3.43 10.62
N VAL A 55 15.70 3.48 11.20
CA VAL A 55 14.47 3.83 10.48
C VAL A 55 14.30 5.35 10.57
N LEU A 56 14.59 6.05 9.47
CA LEU A 56 14.40 7.50 9.39
C LEU A 56 12.96 7.79 9.01
N VAL A 57 12.21 8.29 9.99
CA VAL A 57 10.79 8.62 9.83
C VAL A 57 10.69 10.05 9.30
N GLU A 58 10.57 10.24 7.98
CA GLU A 58 10.39 11.59 7.41
C GLU A 58 8.99 12.15 7.74
N ARG A 59 7.99 11.26 7.90
CA ARG A 59 6.65 11.63 8.37
C ARG A 59 6.15 10.63 9.40
N ALA A 60 5.96 11.10 10.63
CA ALA A 60 5.48 10.28 11.75
C ALA A 60 4.06 9.72 11.52
N PRO A 61 3.73 8.56 12.12
CA PRO A 61 2.39 8.00 12.07
C PRO A 61 1.32 8.98 12.55
N GLY A 62 0.34 9.23 11.68
CA GLY A 62 -0.80 10.08 12.00
C GLY A 62 -2.04 9.74 11.19
N ALA A 63 -3.03 10.62 11.23
CA ALA A 63 -4.32 10.43 10.56
C ALA A 63 -4.21 10.29 9.03
N GLY A 64 -3.13 10.77 8.41
CA GLY A 64 -2.82 10.63 6.98
C GLY A 64 -1.82 9.52 6.63
N GLY A 65 -1.37 8.73 7.61
CA GLY A 65 -0.39 7.68 7.44
C GLY A 65 1.05 8.12 7.77
N PHE A 66 2.04 7.41 7.24
CA PHE A 66 3.46 7.66 7.52
C PHE A 66 4.34 7.44 6.27
N PHE A 67 5.54 8.00 6.32
CA PHE A 67 6.58 7.77 5.34
C PHE A 67 7.90 7.48 6.06
N ILE A 68 8.52 6.36 5.68
CA ILE A 68 9.75 5.86 6.26
C ILE A 68 10.79 5.66 5.17
N LEU A 69 12.01 6.09 5.46
CA LEU A 69 13.21 5.79 4.69
C LEU A 69 14.15 4.93 5.56
N LEU A 70 14.65 3.81 5.05
CA LEU A 70 15.59 2.98 5.81
C LEU A 70 17.04 3.42 5.54
N THR A 71 17.79 3.70 6.61
CA THR A 71 19.18 4.18 6.56
C THR A 71 20.05 3.45 7.60
N PRO A 72 21.09 2.70 7.22
CA PRO A 72 21.51 2.43 5.85
C PRO A 72 20.49 1.55 5.10
N PRO A 73 20.36 1.72 3.78
CA PRO A 73 19.54 0.83 2.96
C PRO A 73 20.05 -0.62 3.07
N PRO A 74 19.18 -1.61 3.25
CA PRO A 74 19.59 -3.01 3.25
C PRO A 74 19.96 -3.46 1.84
N GLU A 75 21.04 -4.22 1.71
CA GLU A 75 21.41 -4.85 0.43
C GLU A 75 20.25 -5.72 -0.10
N PRO A 76 19.94 -5.66 -1.42
CA PRO A 76 20.73 -5.07 -2.52
C PRO A 76 20.29 -3.65 -2.95
N PHE A 77 19.61 -2.90 -2.08
CA PHE A 77 18.99 -1.63 -2.46
C PHE A 77 19.92 -0.43 -2.27
N ARG A 78 19.85 0.52 -3.20
CA ARG A 78 20.39 1.88 -3.02
C ARG A 78 19.47 2.74 -2.16
N ARG A 79 18.16 2.52 -2.24
CA ARG A 79 17.13 3.23 -1.46
C ARG A 79 15.95 2.30 -1.25
N ILE A 80 15.36 2.33 -0.07
CA ILE A 80 14.08 1.69 0.21
C ILE A 80 13.21 2.64 1.05
N ALA A 81 12.02 2.91 0.55
CA ALA A 81 11.02 3.79 1.13
C ALA A 81 9.72 3.02 1.34
N ILE A 82 9.09 3.25 2.49
CA ILE A 82 7.85 2.61 2.89
C ILE A 82 6.83 3.70 3.15
N THR A 83 5.78 3.71 2.33
CA THR A 83 4.69 4.68 2.46
C THR A 83 3.43 3.97 2.89
N PHE A 84 2.87 4.39 4.01
CA PHE A 84 1.59 3.92 4.51
C PHE A 84 0.55 5.02 4.37
N HIS A 85 -0.56 4.71 3.73
CA HIS A 85 -1.73 5.59 3.61
C HIS A 85 -2.86 5.01 4.46
N THR A 86 -3.42 5.84 5.32
CA THR A 86 -4.61 5.55 6.11
C THR A 86 -5.88 5.84 5.32
N ALA A 87 -7.02 5.32 5.79
CA ALA A 87 -8.29 5.60 5.15
C ALA A 87 -8.62 7.09 5.31
N ALA A 88 -9.27 7.68 4.29
CA ALA A 88 -9.79 9.03 4.39
C ALA A 88 -10.73 9.16 5.60
N ASN A 89 -10.67 10.32 6.24
CA ASN A 89 -11.48 10.71 7.39
C ASN A 89 -12.98 10.31 7.20
N PRO A 90 -13.67 9.67 8.16
CA PRO A 90 -15.10 9.37 8.07
C PRO A 90 -15.99 10.58 7.74
N LEU A 91 -15.58 11.82 8.06
CA LEU A 91 -16.28 13.04 7.62
C LEU A 91 -16.25 13.26 6.10
N VAL A 92 -15.28 12.68 5.39
CA VAL A 92 -15.24 12.65 3.92
C VAL A 92 -15.91 11.40 3.34
N TRP A 93 -16.61 10.58 4.15
CA TRP A 93 -17.48 9.49 3.65
C TRP A 93 -18.38 9.91 2.48
N PRO A 94 -19.09 11.06 2.50
CA PRO A 94 -19.96 11.45 1.39
C PRO A 94 -19.16 11.90 0.15
N TRP A 95 -17.89 12.27 0.33
CA TRP A 95 -16.97 12.68 -0.74
C TRP A 95 -15.87 11.63 -0.99
N ARG A 96 -16.08 10.38 -0.56
CA ARG A 96 -15.05 9.33 -0.60
C ARG A 96 -14.61 9.00 -2.03
N TRP A 97 -15.52 9.12 -3.00
CA TRP A 97 -15.25 9.04 -4.43
C TRP A 97 -14.36 10.16 -5.00
N LEU A 98 -14.27 11.31 -4.32
CA LEU A 98 -13.56 12.51 -4.77
C LEU A 98 -12.21 12.70 -4.06
N VAL A 99 -12.06 12.23 -2.81
CA VAL A 99 -10.92 12.63 -1.94
C VAL A 99 -10.10 11.45 -1.39
N GLY A 100 -10.59 10.20 -1.44
CA GLY A 100 -9.97 9.10 -0.70
C GLY A 100 -9.22 8.09 -1.56
N GLN A 101 -7.90 8.00 -1.41
CA GLN A 101 -7.20 6.76 -1.78
C GLN A 101 -7.49 5.67 -0.74
N PRO A 102 -7.71 4.41 -1.16
CA PRO A 102 -7.89 3.31 -0.23
C PRO A 102 -6.63 3.11 0.62
N PRO A 103 -6.78 2.67 1.87
CA PRO A 103 -5.66 2.55 2.78
C PRO A 103 -4.70 1.47 2.27
N ARG A 104 -3.44 1.84 2.08
CA ARG A 104 -2.44 1.06 1.34
C ARG A 104 -1.04 1.26 1.87
N LEU A 105 -0.28 0.17 1.90
CA LEU A 105 1.14 0.13 2.18
C LEU A 105 1.85 -0.05 0.83
N VAL A 106 2.78 0.84 0.52
CA VAL A 106 3.58 0.79 -0.70
C VAL A 106 5.04 0.77 -0.29
N ILE A 107 5.74 -0.27 -0.69
CA ILE A 107 7.18 -0.39 -0.51
C ILE A 107 7.82 -0.12 -1.86
N GLN A 108 8.63 0.93 -1.93
CA GLN A 108 9.37 1.34 -3.11
C GLN A 108 10.85 1.15 -2.84
N ALA A 109 11.54 0.47 -3.74
CA ALA A 109 12.99 0.33 -3.65
C ALA A 109 13.64 0.62 -5.00
N THR A 110 14.90 1.03 -4.94
CA THR A 110 15.78 1.20 -6.11
C THR A 110 16.99 0.31 -5.92
N LEU A 111 17.37 -0.44 -6.95
CA LEU A 111 18.49 -1.36 -6.85
C LEU A 111 19.82 -0.60 -6.90
N LEU A 112 20.85 -1.20 -6.31
CA LEU A 112 22.22 -0.70 -6.45
C LEU A 112 22.79 -1.08 -7.82
N GLU A 113 22.51 -2.31 -8.25
CA GLU A 113 22.95 -2.87 -9.53
C GLU A 113 21.89 -2.67 -10.63
N ARG A 114 22.33 -2.77 -11.89
CA ARG A 114 21.43 -2.67 -13.04
C ARG A 114 20.45 -3.85 -13.05
N LEU A 115 19.18 -3.54 -13.25
CA LEU A 115 18.12 -4.51 -13.42
C LEU A 115 18.39 -5.45 -14.62
N ARG A 116 18.32 -6.76 -14.38
CA ARG A 116 18.51 -7.81 -15.39
C ARG A 116 17.24 -8.59 -15.70
N SER A 117 16.36 -8.68 -14.71
CA SER A 117 15.08 -9.36 -14.80
C SER A 117 13.96 -8.45 -14.33
N GLU A 118 12.82 -8.52 -15.00
CA GLU A 118 11.71 -7.60 -14.82
C GLU A 118 10.41 -8.38 -14.66
N LEU A 119 9.53 -7.90 -13.78
CA LEU A 119 8.23 -8.52 -13.49
C LEU A 119 7.17 -7.45 -13.28
N ILE A 120 5.99 -7.67 -13.85
CA ILE A 120 4.83 -6.79 -13.63
C ILE A 120 3.59 -7.62 -13.35
N TRP A 121 2.94 -7.29 -12.24
CA TRP A 121 1.63 -7.78 -11.87
C TRP A 121 0.82 -6.69 -11.16
N GLU A 122 -0.47 -6.60 -11.52
CA GLU A 122 -1.42 -5.73 -10.83
C GLU A 122 -2.78 -6.42 -10.74
N ARG A 123 -3.36 -6.40 -9.53
CA ARG A 123 -4.64 -7.06 -9.27
C ARG A 123 -5.74 -6.48 -10.15
N GLY A 124 -6.49 -7.37 -10.81
CA GLY A 124 -7.63 -7.00 -11.66
C GLY A 124 -7.23 -6.35 -12.98
N ARG A 125 -5.94 -6.35 -13.34
CA ARG A 125 -5.46 -5.90 -14.65
C ARG A 125 -4.79 -7.04 -15.40
N ILE A 126 -5.17 -7.19 -16.66
CA ILE A 126 -4.53 -8.13 -17.57
C ILE A 126 -3.15 -7.56 -17.94
N PRO A 127 -2.06 -8.33 -17.78
CA PRO A 127 -0.71 -7.84 -18.07
C PRO A 127 -0.58 -7.30 -19.48
N ALA A 128 -1.20 -7.92 -20.50
CA ALA A 128 -1.19 -7.44 -21.88
C ALA A 128 -1.61 -5.96 -22.03
N LYS A 129 -2.57 -5.48 -21.23
CA LYS A 129 -3.00 -4.07 -21.22
C LYS A 129 -2.00 -3.16 -20.50
N ALA A 130 -1.24 -3.68 -19.55
CA ALA A 130 -0.12 -2.98 -18.92
C ALA A 130 1.10 -2.90 -19.85
N LEU A 131 1.34 -3.96 -20.63
CA LEU A 131 2.40 -4.06 -21.65
C LEU A 131 2.15 -3.12 -22.83
N SER A 132 0.90 -3.04 -23.33
CA SER A 132 0.54 -2.24 -24.51
C SER A 132 0.76 -0.73 -24.34
N ARG A 133 0.88 -0.25 -23.11
CA ARG A 133 1.17 1.16 -22.80
C ARG A 133 2.67 1.49 -22.86
N ARG A 134 3.55 0.51 -23.08
CA ARG A 134 5.01 0.71 -23.02
C ARG A 134 5.69 0.45 -24.37
N GLY A 135 6.72 1.25 -24.65
CA GLY A 135 7.39 1.33 -25.96
C GLY A 135 8.15 0.08 -26.43
N ASN A 136 8.16 -1.03 -25.69
CA ASN A 136 8.86 -2.28 -26.04
C ASN A 136 8.12 -3.54 -25.57
N ALA A 137 6.83 -3.67 -25.90
CA ALA A 137 6.01 -4.82 -25.52
C ALA A 137 6.51 -6.17 -26.08
N ALA A 138 7.29 -6.16 -27.17
CA ALA A 138 7.73 -7.37 -27.88
C ALA A 138 8.69 -8.29 -27.10
N LEU A 139 9.28 -7.84 -25.99
CA LEU A 139 10.20 -8.63 -25.15
C LEU A 139 9.54 -9.22 -23.90
N TRP A 140 8.24 -9.01 -23.73
CA TRP A 140 7.49 -9.43 -22.56
C TRP A 140 6.81 -10.77 -22.78
N VAL A 141 6.99 -11.68 -21.83
CA VAL A 141 6.31 -12.98 -21.83
C VAL A 141 5.20 -12.94 -20.78
N GLN A 142 3.95 -13.06 -21.24
CA GLN A 142 2.81 -13.24 -20.35
C GLN A 142 2.79 -14.67 -19.82
N ARG A 143 2.54 -14.80 -18.52
CA ARG A 143 2.47 -16.08 -17.79
C ARG A 143 1.29 -16.07 -16.83
N ARG A 144 0.94 -17.26 -16.34
CA ARG A 144 -0.11 -17.47 -15.35
C ARG A 144 0.44 -18.33 -14.22
N LEU A 145 0.08 -18.00 -12.98
CA LEU A 145 0.34 -18.86 -11.83
C LEU A 145 -0.68 -20.01 -11.83
N ASP A 146 -0.19 -21.25 -11.91
CA ASP A 146 -1.03 -22.44 -12.07
C ASP A 146 -2.05 -22.65 -10.94
N PHE A 147 -1.73 -22.20 -9.73
CA PHE A 147 -2.52 -22.46 -8.52
C PHE A 147 -3.40 -21.27 -8.08
N LEU A 148 -3.13 -20.05 -8.55
CA LEU A 148 -3.85 -18.83 -8.12
C LEU A 148 -4.56 -18.07 -9.25
N ASN A 149 -4.54 -18.59 -10.48
CA ASN A 149 -5.19 -17.97 -11.66
C ASN A 149 -4.85 -16.49 -11.87
N TYR A 150 -3.68 -16.06 -11.41
CA TYR A 150 -3.19 -14.70 -11.61
C TYR A 150 -2.27 -14.65 -12.82
N GLU A 151 -2.56 -13.73 -13.73
CA GLU A 151 -1.72 -13.45 -14.88
C GLU A 151 -0.71 -12.37 -14.56
N TYR A 152 0.54 -12.58 -14.93
CA TYR A 152 1.64 -11.65 -14.76
C TYR A 152 2.50 -11.64 -16.04
N ALA A 153 3.42 -10.69 -16.14
CA ALA A 153 4.37 -10.68 -17.25
C ALA A 153 5.80 -10.59 -16.72
N THR A 154 6.74 -11.18 -17.46
CA THR A 154 8.16 -11.19 -17.13
C THR A 154 9.02 -10.90 -18.35
N ARG A 155 10.23 -10.36 -18.12
CA ARG A 155 11.29 -10.17 -19.12
C ARG A 155 12.66 -10.35 -18.46
N GLY A 156 13.70 -10.65 -19.23
CA GLY A 156 15.10 -10.59 -18.78
C GLY A 156 15.80 -11.94 -18.74
N SER A 157 17.00 -11.95 -18.15
CA SER A 157 17.91 -13.11 -18.15
C SER A 157 17.51 -14.22 -17.17
N ASN A 158 16.88 -13.87 -16.05
CA ASN A 158 16.51 -14.81 -14.99
C ASN A 158 15.09 -14.55 -14.44
N PRO A 159 14.03 -14.80 -15.23
CA PRO A 159 12.66 -14.57 -14.77
C PRO A 159 12.22 -15.57 -13.69
N ASN A 160 12.87 -16.73 -13.56
CA ASN A 160 12.43 -17.81 -12.66
C ASN A 160 12.57 -17.43 -11.17
N GLY A 161 13.65 -16.75 -10.79
CA GLY A 161 13.82 -16.23 -9.43
C GLY A 161 12.71 -15.25 -9.03
N LEU A 162 12.39 -14.32 -9.93
CA LEU A 162 11.28 -13.38 -9.73
C LEU A 162 9.92 -14.08 -9.62
N ILE A 163 9.70 -15.14 -10.41
CA ILE A 163 8.47 -15.94 -10.34
C ILE A 163 8.32 -16.61 -8.98
N HIS A 164 9.42 -17.18 -8.44
CA HIS A 164 9.41 -17.84 -7.14
C HIS A 164 9.03 -16.86 -6.02
N HIS A 165 9.66 -15.69 -5.97
CA HIS A 165 9.33 -14.67 -4.98
C HIS A 165 7.95 -14.04 -5.18
N PHE A 166 7.51 -13.91 -6.43
CA PHE A 166 6.13 -13.49 -6.72
C PHE A 166 5.10 -14.50 -6.21
N ALA A 167 5.34 -15.80 -6.40
CA ALA A 167 4.51 -16.87 -5.85
C ALA A 167 4.47 -16.85 -4.32
N ASP A 168 5.60 -16.62 -3.65
CA ASP A 168 5.68 -16.46 -2.19
C ASP A 168 4.84 -15.26 -1.71
N LEU A 169 5.00 -14.09 -2.35
CA LEU A 169 4.19 -12.90 -2.06
C LEU A 169 2.68 -13.17 -2.22
N GLN A 170 2.28 -13.87 -3.28
CA GLN A 170 0.87 -14.19 -3.52
C GLN A 170 0.32 -15.20 -2.51
N THR A 171 1.11 -16.20 -2.12
CA THR A 171 0.70 -17.22 -1.15
C THR A 171 0.52 -16.61 0.22
N ARG A 172 1.45 -15.73 0.62
CA ARG A 172 1.48 -15.13 1.97
C ARG A 172 0.57 -13.93 2.12
N PHE A 173 0.52 -13.06 1.11
CA PHE A 173 -0.17 -11.77 1.17
C PHE A 173 -1.35 -11.67 0.22
N GLY A 174 -1.74 -12.76 -0.44
CA GLY A 174 -2.75 -12.82 -1.49
C GLY A 174 -3.89 -11.83 -1.32
N PRO A 175 -4.74 -11.92 -0.29
CA PRO A 175 -5.88 -11.03 -0.10
C PRO A 175 -5.53 -9.52 -0.05
N ALA A 176 -4.37 -9.17 0.49
CA ALA A 176 -3.91 -7.79 0.64
C ALA A 176 -3.14 -7.28 -0.59
N LEU A 177 -2.38 -8.14 -1.26
CA LEU A 177 -1.49 -7.79 -2.36
C LEU A 177 -2.29 -7.25 -3.56
N TYR A 178 -1.92 -6.08 -4.08
CA TYR A 178 -2.59 -5.48 -5.24
C TYR A 178 -1.64 -5.09 -6.37
N LYS A 179 -0.33 -4.99 -6.10
CA LYS A 179 0.67 -4.69 -7.12
C LYS A 179 2.03 -5.28 -6.74
N VAL A 180 2.72 -5.85 -7.72
CA VAL A 180 4.13 -6.22 -7.65
C VAL A 180 4.75 -5.79 -8.97
N ALA A 181 5.69 -4.86 -8.91
CA ALA A 181 6.39 -4.37 -10.08
C ALA A 181 7.89 -4.33 -9.80
N VAL A 182 8.67 -4.89 -10.71
CA VAL A 182 10.12 -4.87 -10.74
C VAL A 182 10.49 -4.42 -12.14
N GLN A 183 10.65 -3.12 -12.34
CA GLN A 183 10.92 -2.56 -13.66
C GLN A 183 11.56 -1.17 -13.76
N GLY A 184 12.62 -1.06 -14.56
CA GLY A 184 13.26 0.19 -14.93
C GLY A 184 12.71 0.91 -16.17
N ASP A 185 13.03 2.21 -16.18
CA ASP A 185 12.88 3.31 -17.14
C ASP A 185 11.61 4.13 -17.31
N ILE A 186 10.40 3.72 -16.94
CA ILE A 186 9.41 4.75 -16.50
C ILE A 186 8.51 4.16 -15.40
N VAL A 187 8.70 4.49 -14.12
CA VAL A 187 9.67 3.86 -13.20
C VAL A 187 8.86 2.94 -12.28
N PRO A 188 9.17 1.65 -12.14
CA PRO A 188 9.36 1.14 -10.77
C PRO A 188 10.48 0.09 -10.57
N GLU A 189 11.69 0.42 -10.14
CA GLU A 189 12.75 -0.60 -9.88
C GLU A 189 12.53 -1.53 -8.68
N ILE A 190 11.52 -1.32 -7.85
CA ILE A 190 10.75 -2.33 -7.13
C ILE A 190 9.60 -1.57 -6.49
N GLU A 191 8.38 -2.05 -6.66
CA GLU A 191 7.18 -1.54 -6.02
C GLU A 191 6.28 -2.70 -5.62
N VAL A 192 6.07 -2.86 -4.32
CA VAL A 192 5.12 -3.83 -3.77
C VAL A 192 4.02 -3.07 -3.04
N GLY A 193 2.78 -3.27 -3.49
CA GLY A 193 1.59 -2.62 -2.96
C GLY A 193 0.67 -3.60 -2.24
N LEU A 194 0.36 -3.33 -0.98
CA LEU A 194 -0.60 -4.06 -0.16
C LEU A 194 -1.74 -3.15 0.31
N ARG A 195 -2.96 -3.69 0.34
CA ARG A 195 -4.07 -3.09 1.07
C ARG A 195 -3.82 -3.28 2.56
N THR A 196 -4.08 -2.27 3.37
CA THR A 196 -3.79 -2.36 4.81
C THR A 196 -4.96 -2.92 5.61
N ALA A 197 -6.13 -3.09 4.98
CA ALA A 197 -7.24 -3.82 5.57
C ALA A 197 -6.83 -5.28 5.81
N GLY A 198 -6.69 -5.68 7.08
CA GLY A 198 -6.28 -7.02 7.48
C GLY A 198 -4.77 -7.29 7.58
N LEU A 199 -3.90 -6.34 7.23
CA LEU A 199 -2.44 -6.52 7.33
C LEU A 199 -1.96 -6.47 8.80
N ASN A 200 -1.31 -7.53 9.29
CA ASN A 200 -0.75 -7.56 10.65
C ASN A 200 0.68 -6.96 10.63
N PRO A 201 1.04 -6.05 11.57
CA PRO A 201 2.40 -5.54 11.71
C PRO A 201 3.50 -6.63 11.75
N GLU A 202 3.22 -7.80 12.34
CA GLU A 202 4.15 -8.94 12.41
C GLU A 202 4.50 -9.53 11.03
N GLU A 203 3.71 -9.21 10.00
CA GLU A 203 3.97 -9.68 8.64
C GLU A 203 4.95 -8.76 7.88
N LEU A 204 5.35 -7.63 8.46
CA LEU A 204 6.33 -6.72 7.84
C LEU A 204 7.75 -7.30 7.77
N PRO A 205 8.36 -7.84 8.84
CA PRO A 205 9.70 -8.44 8.73
C PRO A 205 9.84 -9.48 7.61
N PRO A 206 8.92 -10.47 7.47
CA PRO A 206 8.99 -11.42 6.37
C PRO A 206 8.70 -10.77 5.01
N LEU A 207 7.82 -9.76 4.93
CA LEU A 207 7.62 -8.99 3.69
C LEU A 207 8.91 -8.31 3.23
N ILE A 208 9.64 -7.64 4.13
CA ILE A 208 10.92 -7.00 3.83
C ILE A 208 11.96 -8.04 3.39
N THR A 209 11.98 -9.22 4.03
CA THR A 209 12.86 -10.32 3.63
C THR A 209 12.57 -10.80 2.21
N THR A 210 11.30 -11.06 1.87
CA THR A 210 10.90 -11.47 0.51
C THR A 210 11.23 -10.37 -0.51
N ILE A 211 11.04 -9.09 -0.17
CA ILE A 211 11.40 -7.98 -1.05
C ILE A 211 12.90 -7.91 -1.29
N ARG A 212 13.73 -8.11 -0.26
CA ARG A 212 15.19 -8.17 -0.42
C ARG A 212 15.62 -9.32 -1.33
N ALA A 213 15.01 -10.50 -1.17
CA ALA A 213 15.30 -11.65 -2.02
C ALA A 213 14.88 -11.38 -3.48
N LEU A 214 13.67 -10.82 -3.68
CA LEU A 214 13.20 -10.35 -4.98
C LEU A 214 14.18 -9.36 -5.64
N GLY A 215 14.72 -8.42 -4.86
CA GLY A 215 15.72 -7.46 -5.34
C GLY A 215 17.05 -8.09 -5.76
N ARG A 216 17.48 -9.17 -5.11
CA ARG A 216 18.72 -9.88 -5.49
C ARG A 216 18.51 -10.61 -6.80
N ASP A 217 17.43 -11.34 -6.92
CA ASP A 217 17.11 -12.09 -8.14
C ASP A 217 16.84 -11.18 -9.35
N ALA A 218 16.41 -9.94 -9.09
CA ALA A 218 16.23 -8.93 -10.12
C ALA A 218 17.56 -8.45 -10.73
N SER A 219 18.69 -8.53 -9.99
CA SER A 219 20.01 -8.09 -10.44
C SER A 219 20.95 -9.21 -10.92
N LEU A 220 20.55 -10.48 -10.78
CA LEU A 220 21.26 -11.68 -11.27
C LEU A 220 20.99 -11.98 -12.75
#